data_AF-A0A087S6K4-F1
#
_entry.id   AF-A0A087S6K4-F1
#
_cell.length_a   1.000
_cell.length_b   1.000
_cell.length_c   1.000
_cell.angle_alpha   90.00
_cell.angle_beta   90.00
_cell.angle_gamma   90.00
#
_symmetry.space_group_name_H-M   'P 1'
#
loop_
_entity.id
_entity.type
_entity.pdbx_description
1 polymer ?
#
loop_
_entity_poly.entity_id
_entity_poly.type
_entity_poly.pdbx_seq_one_letter_code
_entity_poly.pdbx_strand_id
1 'polypeptide(L)'
;MLNTYDKSVLFGMITLVLVASVPLAFSSTLGEDWKSVKSSLSDAEKSNTVTESLSKVDNAHLTYINSFKNAALEVDSQSDTLIENAIDNIVTNHNNGDTEMASLNRQIIDKTIYKIAFMKMESSIKQNDSAEFLNWYDVMEKKFKISEKEYETNSLISELQSDASLLTTNGPAINEELLGIFKLKTIEELEEAIAALDEGNIKNAKKFTYEGLYYYRTLHPAVEERLGTETANELLHEMQESVEVTMSDKSASEMKEEIEHISSEVELIIRDYEGGDVSEVGLALSGIKDRLNLVEAEYFDAVKDSKIIDQEEYDETIVFLTKAREIFNENEQSLMALSNSDASSLEKNFDELNQIVTAKENPNQVSILVGKSLNAISSLEDLAGGSVQIDTIEYIVEIEHLLNQAKTEYRLGNTQLAFDLVSEAYLDNYEFVEGPLGEVDHDLMEKIEVDMREELRFMIQSGASPDAVDVQIDMILVDLSQAKTVVPEFGSIALLVLFVAITSIVILSRKSSLLSLNRI
;
A
#
# COMPACT_ATOMS: atom_id res chain seq x y z
N MET A 1 -73.41 20.70 64.42
CA MET A 1 -72.81 19.39 64.12
C MET A 1 -72.13 19.51 62.77
N LEU A 2 -70.80 19.70 62.80
CA LEU A 2 -69.79 18.85 62.14
C LEU A 2 -69.81 18.95 60.60
N ASN A 3 -68.92 19.78 60.04
CA ASN A 3 -67.62 19.43 59.42
C ASN A 3 -67.86 18.97 57.97
N THR A 4 -67.29 19.59 56.93
CA THR A 4 -65.85 19.62 56.63
C THR A 4 -65.49 20.75 55.65
N TYR A 5 -64.26 21.25 55.81
CA TYR A 5 -63.54 22.18 54.95
C TYR A 5 -63.35 21.64 53.53
N ASP A 6 -63.48 22.50 52.52
CA ASP A 6 -62.77 22.34 51.24
C ASP A 6 -62.16 23.68 50.83
N LYS A 7 -60.82 23.69 50.67
CA LYS A 7 -60.02 24.86 50.29
C LYS A 7 -59.70 24.73 48.81
N SER A 8 -60.34 25.58 48.00
CA SER A 8 -60.02 25.77 46.58
C SER A 8 -58.59 26.29 46.41
N VAL A 9 -57.72 25.48 45.82
CA VAL A 9 -56.37 25.85 45.40
C VAL A 9 -56.43 26.48 44.01
N LEU A 10 -55.90 27.70 43.92
CA LEU A 10 -55.75 28.50 42.71
C LEU A 10 -54.63 27.91 41.84
N PHE A 11 -54.96 27.30 40.71
CA PHE A 11 -53.97 26.85 39.71
C PHE A 11 -53.48 28.05 38.91
N GLY A 12 -52.20 28.41 39.09
CA GLY A 12 -51.50 29.34 38.22
C GLY A 12 -51.21 28.70 36.86
N MET A 13 -51.54 29.40 35.77
CA MET A 13 -51.05 29.06 34.44
C MET A 13 -49.54 29.24 34.40
N ILE A 14 -48.79 28.15 34.32
CA ILE A 14 -47.41 28.13 33.85
C ILE A 14 -47.49 27.93 32.33
N THR A 15 -47.25 29.00 31.57
CA THR A 15 -47.01 28.92 30.13
C THR A 15 -45.64 28.27 29.94
N LEU A 16 -45.65 26.96 29.68
CA LEU A 16 -44.46 26.21 29.30
C LEU A 16 -44.13 26.59 27.84
N VAL A 17 -43.16 27.48 27.65
CA VAL A 17 -42.56 27.69 26.32
C VAL A 17 -41.74 26.43 26.03
N LEU A 18 -42.31 25.52 25.25
CA LEU A 18 -41.58 24.41 24.67
C LEU A 18 -40.63 25.01 23.62
N VAL A 19 -39.39 25.33 24.02
CA VAL A 19 -38.32 25.51 23.05
C VAL A 19 -38.07 24.11 22.50
N ALA A 20 -38.59 23.84 21.31
CA ALA A 20 -38.15 22.70 20.53
C ALA A 20 -36.66 22.92 20.29
N SER A 21 -35.81 22.28 21.10
CA SER A 21 -34.44 22.03 20.73
C SER A 21 -34.52 21.10 19.52
N VAL A 22 -34.54 21.70 18.33
CA VAL A 22 -34.18 20.98 17.11
C VAL A 22 -32.83 20.33 17.43
N PRO A 23 -32.69 19.00 17.30
CA PRO A 23 -31.36 18.41 17.40
C PRO A 23 -30.50 19.18 16.40
N LEU A 24 -29.37 19.73 16.85
CA LEU A 24 -28.33 20.16 15.93
C LEU A 24 -27.98 18.90 15.12
N ALA A 25 -28.56 18.79 13.93
CA ALA A 25 -28.10 17.84 12.94
C ALA A 25 -26.69 18.32 12.59
N PHE A 26 -25.68 17.70 13.20
CA PHE A 26 -24.37 17.67 12.57
C PHE A 26 -24.63 17.12 11.17
N SER A 27 -24.33 17.88 10.12
CA SER A 27 -24.31 17.29 8.78
C SER A 27 -23.27 16.17 8.85
N SER A 28 -23.67 14.93 8.53
CA SER A 28 -22.73 13.84 8.40
C SER A 28 -21.69 14.20 7.34
N THR A 29 -20.44 13.77 7.55
CA THR A 29 -19.41 13.87 6.51
C THR A 29 -19.64 12.77 5.47
N LEU A 30 -19.03 12.90 4.28
CA LEU A 30 -19.19 11.90 3.23
C LEU A 30 -18.64 10.52 3.68
N GLY A 31 -17.59 10.46 4.49
CA GLY A 31 -17.09 9.23 5.08
C GLY A 31 -18.08 8.57 6.05
N GLU A 32 -18.83 9.34 6.83
CA GLU A 32 -19.91 8.79 7.69
C GLU A 32 -21.11 8.31 6.86
N ASP A 33 -21.47 9.02 5.79
CA ASP A 33 -22.53 8.60 4.88
C ASP A 33 -22.15 7.31 4.14
N TRP A 34 -20.93 7.21 3.62
CA TRP A 34 -20.39 5.98 3.02
C TRP A 34 -20.44 4.81 4.03
N LYS A 35 -19.94 5.03 5.24
CA LYS A 35 -19.97 4.02 6.30
C LYS A 35 -21.41 3.59 6.65
N SER A 36 -22.36 4.51 6.59
CA SER A 36 -23.79 4.24 6.81
C SER A 36 -24.39 3.38 5.70
N VAL A 37 -24.05 3.64 4.43
CA VAL A 37 -24.42 2.78 3.28
C VAL A 37 -23.88 1.36 3.50
N LYS A 38 -22.57 1.22 3.74
CA LYS A 38 -21.91 -0.07 3.97
C LYS A 38 -22.54 -0.85 5.13
N SER A 39 -22.74 -0.19 6.26
CA SER A 39 -23.30 -0.81 7.47
C SER A 39 -24.75 -1.24 7.26
N SER A 40 -25.56 -0.42 6.59
CA SER A 40 -26.96 -0.73 6.31
C SER A 40 -27.11 -1.95 5.39
N LEU A 41 -26.27 -2.08 4.36
CA LEU A 41 -26.26 -3.25 3.49
C LEU A 41 -25.78 -4.51 4.22
N SER A 42 -24.73 -4.41 5.04
CA SER A 42 -24.28 -5.53 5.88
C SER A 42 -25.34 -5.97 6.91
N ASP A 43 -26.07 -5.04 7.51
CA ASP A 43 -27.20 -5.33 8.41
C ASP A 43 -28.34 -6.04 7.67
N ALA A 44 -28.58 -5.71 6.40
CA ALA A 44 -29.63 -6.32 5.59
C ALA A 44 -29.39 -7.83 5.41
N GLU A 45 -28.13 -8.24 5.21
CA GLU A 45 -27.71 -9.64 5.11
C GLU A 45 -27.91 -10.44 6.41
N LYS A 46 -27.74 -9.77 7.55
CA LYS A 46 -27.85 -10.39 8.88
C LYS A 46 -29.26 -10.35 9.47
N SER A 47 -30.21 -9.73 8.76
CA SER A 47 -31.58 -9.53 9.24
C SER A 47 -32.37 -10.83 9.29
N ASN A 48 -33.30 -10.94 10.25
CA ASN A 48 -34.07 -12.18 10.47
C ASN A 48 -35.23 -12.35 9.50
N THR A 49 -35.65 -11.27 8.84
CA THR A 49 -36.79 -11.27 7.92
C THR A 49 -36.47 -10.48 6.66
N VAL A 50 -37.05 -10.90 5.52
CA VAL A 50 -36.92 -10.19 4.24
C VAL A 50 -37.39 -8.74 4.38
N THR A 51 -38.47 -8.48 5.13
CA THR A 51 -38.97 -7.10 5.36
C THR A 51 -37.93 -6.23 6.07
N GLU A 52 -37.23 -6.74 7.08
CA GLU A 52 -36.15 -6.02 7.76
C GLU A 52 -34.96 -5.80 6.81
N SER A 53 -34.57 -6.81 6.04
CA SER A 53 -33.51 -6.70 5.03
C SER A 53 -33.83 -5.59 4.02
N LEU A 54 -35.03 -5.60 3.42
CA LEU A 54 -35.43 -4.61 2.42
C LEU A 54 -35.49 -3.20 3.01
N SER A 55 -35.98 -3.05 4.25
CA SER A 55 -35.97 -1.76 4.94
C SER A 55 -34.55 -1.20 5.12
N LYS A 56 -33.57 -2.06 5.37
CA LYS A 56 -32.16 -1.69 5.48
C LYS A 56 -31.54 -1.34 4.12
N VAL A 57 -31.89 -2.06 3.06
CA VAL A 57 -31.50 -1.72 1.68
C VAL A 57 -32.06 -0.36 1.27
N ASP A 58 -33.33 -0.08 1.57
CA ASP A 58 -33.97 1.21 1.29
C ASP A 58 -33.24 2.36 2.01
N ASN A 59 -32.81 2.16 3.26
CA ASN A 59 -32.02 3.16 3.99
C ASN A 59 -30.66 3.40 3.33
N ALA A 60 -29.97 2.35 2.89
CA ALA A 60 -28.71 2.49 2.15
C ALA A 60 -28.90 3.24 0.83
N HIS A 61 -29.97 2.92 0.08
CA HIS A 61 -30.30 3.59 -1.18
C HIS A 61 -30.61 5.07 -0.98
N LEU A 62 -31.38 5.42 0.06
CA LEU A 62 -31.66 6.81 0.40
C LEU A 62 -30.39 7.59 0.73
N THR A 63 -29.46 7.02 1.51
CA THR A 63 -28.17 7.67 1.79
C THR A 63 -27.37 7.83 0.50
N TYR A 64 -27.32 6.81 -0.36
CA TYR A 64 -26.67 6.91 -1.68
C TYR A 64 -27.23 8.05 -2.54
N ILE A 65 -28.56 8.12 -2.68
CA ILE A 65 -29.24 9.17 -3.46
C ILE A 65 -28.90 10.57 -2.93
N ASN A 66 -28.88 10.73 -1.60
CA ASN A 66 -28.67 12.03 -0.98
C ASN A 66 -27.21 12.50 -1.05
N SER A 67 -26.25 11.59 -0.92
CA SER A 67 -24.85 11.95 -0.71
C SER A 67 -23.95 11.71 -1.93
N PHE A 68 -24.26 10.72 -2.78
CA PHE A 68 -23.33 10.26 -3.82
C PHE A 68 -23.88 10.32 -5.25
N LYS A 69 -25.20 10.15 -5.44
CA LYS A 69 -25.79 10.03 -6.78
C LYS A 69 -25.51 11.21 -7.71
N ASN A 70 -25.64 12.45 -7.21
CA ASN A 70 -25.36 13.62 -8.04
C ASN A 70 -23.90 13.68 -8.48
N ALA A 71 -22.97 13.33 -7.60
CA ALA A 71 -21.55 13.28 -7.90
C ALA A 71 -21.24 12.18 -8.93
N ALA A 72 -21.85 11.00 -8.79
CA ALA A 72 -21.76 9.93 -9.78
C ALA A 72 -22.18 10.42 -11.17
N LEU A 73 -23.34 11.08 -11.28
CA LEU A 73 -23.81 11.62 -12.56
C LEU A 73 -22.92 12.73 -13.14
N GLU A 74 -22.19 13.45 -12.29
CA GLU A 74 -21.25 14.50 -12.70
C GLU A 74 -19.96 13.92 -13.28
N VAL A 75 -19.36 12.93 -12.61
CA VAL A 75 -18.03 12.42 -12.96
C VAL A 75 -18.07 11.18 -13.84
N ASP A 76 -19.05 10.29 -13.64
CA ASP A 76 -19.20 9.05 -14.38
C ASP A 76 -20.62 8.45 -14.23
N SER A 77 -21.51 8.73 -15.19
CA SER A 77 -22.88 8.19 -15.17
C SER A 77 -22.96 6.65 -15.17
N GLN A 78 -21.90 5.95 -15.59
CA GLN A 78 -21.85 4.49 -15.49
C GLN A 78 -21.76 4.03 -14.03
N SER A 79 -21.11 4.79 -13.16
CA SER A 79 -21.04 4.51 -11.72
C SER A 79 -22.43 4.52 -11.06
N ASP A 80 -23.30 5.49 -11.40
CA ASP A 80 -24.69 5.50 -10.93
C ASP A 80 -25.46 4.27 -11.44
N THR A 81 -25.29 3.94 -12.72
CA THR A 81 -25.94 2.77 -13.32
C THR A 81 -25.53 1.47 -12.62
N LEU A 82 -24.25 1.30 -12.29
CA LEU A 82 -23.75 0.13 -11.57
C LEU A 82 -24.35 0.03 -10.16
N ILE A 83 -24.40 1.15 -9.43
CA ILE A 83 -24.94 1.18 -8.06
C ILE A 83 -26.44 0.89 -8.05
N GLU A 84 -27.23 1.55 -8.90
CA GLU A 84 -28.68 1.33 -8.97
C GLU A 84 -29.02 -0.11 -9.35
N ASN A 85 -28.31 -0.69 -10.34
CA ASN A 85 -28.47 -2.10 -10.71
C ASN A 85 -28.10 -3.04 -9.55
N ALA A 86 -27.02 -2.74 -8.81
CA ALA A 86 -26.62 -3.54 -7.66
C ALA A 86 -27.67 -3.48 -6.54
N ILE A 87 -28.30 -2.32 -6.30
CA ILE A 87 -29.40 -2.17 -5.33
C ILE A 87 -30.61 -3.02 -5.74
N ASP A 88 -31.03 -2.95 -7.00
CA ASP A 88 -32.13 -3.77 -7.53
C ASP A 88 -31.83 -5.28 -7.43
N ASN A 89 -30.58 -5.67 -7.69
CA ASN A 89 -30.13 -7.05 -7.53
C ASN A 89 -30.15 -7.49 -6.07
N ILE A 90 -29.68 -6.66 -5.12
CA ILE A 90 -29.73 -6.97 -3.69
C ILE A 90 -31.18 -7.16 -3.22
N VAL A 91 -32.11 -6.30 -3.66
CA VAL A 91 -33.55 -6.47 -3.37
C VAL A 91 -34.06 -7.81 -3.90
N THR A 92 -33.70 -8.16 -5.14
CA THR A 92 -34.09 -9.44 -5.76
C THR A 92 -33.51 -10.63 -4.99
N ASN A 93 -32.23 -10.56 -4.61
CA ASN A 93 -31.51 -11.59 -3.88
C ASN A 93 -32.13 -11.83 -2.49
N HIS A 94 -32.46 -10.78 -1.73
CA HIS A 94 -33.16 -10.93 -0.45
C HIS A 94 -34.55 -11.56 -0.59
N ASN A 95 -35.32 -11.19 -1.62
CA ASN A 95 -36.61 -11.81 -1.88
C ASN A 95 -36.50 -13.31 -2.21
N ASN A 96 -35.40 -13.71 -2.84
CA ASN A 96 -35.12 -15.09 -3.21
C ASN A 96 -34.38 -15.87 -2.10
N GLY A 97 -33.93 -15.21 -1.03
CA GLY A 97 -33.11 -15.80 0.03
C GLY A 97 -31.64 -16.03 -0.34
N ASP A 98 -31.16 -15.42 -1.42
CA ASP A 98 -29.79 -15.54 -1.91
C ASP A 98 -28.85 -14.52 -1.22
N THR A 99 -28.51 -14.81 0.03
CA THR A 99 -27.65 -13.92 0.83
C THR A 99 -26.22 -13.83 0.30
N GLU A 100 -25.73 -14.84 -0.42
CA GLU A 100 -24.39 -14.83 -1.02
C GLU A 100 -24.32 -13.81 -2.15
N MET A 101 -25.26 -13.86 -3.11
CA MET A 101 -25.32 -12.88 -4.19
C MET A 101 -25.64 -11.47 -3.69
N ALA A 102 -26.43 -11.32 -2.62
CA ALA A 102 -26.63 -10.02 -1.99
C ALA A 102 -25.30 -9.43 -1.47
N SER A 103 -24.48 -10.27 -0.80
CA SER A 103 -23.15 -9.87 -0.32
C SER A 103 -22.20 -9.50 -1.45
N LEU A 104 -22.23 -10.20 -2.60
CA LEU A 104 -21.39 -9.87 -3.76
C LEU A 104 -21.83 -8.55 -4.41
N ASN A 105 -23.14 -8.33 -4.60
CA ASN A 105 -23.65 -7.07 -5.15
C ASN A 105 -23.37 -5.87 -4.23
N ARG A 106 -23.27 -6.07 -2.91
CA ARG A 106 -22.84 -5.00 -1.98
C ARG A 106 -21.44 -4.48 -2.32
N GLN A 107 -20.52 -5.35 -2.74
CA GLN A 107 -19.15 -4.96 -3.07
C GLN A 107 -19.09 -3.98 -4.25
N ILE A 108 -20.01 -4.14 -5.20
CA ILE A 108 -20.20 -3.20 -6.32
C ILE A 108 -20.46 -1.80 -5.79
N ILE A 109 -21.41 -1.66 -4.86
CA ILE A 109 -21.82 -0.36 -4.30
C ILE A 109 -20.67 0.27 -3.52
N ASP A 110 -20.05 -0.51 -2.63
CA ASP A 110 -19.00 -0.03 -1.73
C ASP A 110 -17.83 0.57 -2.52
N LYS A 111 -17.33 -0.19 -3.51
CA LYS A 111 -16.15 0.18 -4.29
C LYS A 111 -16.40 1.20 -5.38
N THR A 112 -17.62 1.21 -5.94
CA THR A 112 -18.00 2.26 -6.88
C THR A 112 -18.12 3.63 -6.19
N ILE A 113 -18.46 3.68 -4.89
CA ILE A 113 -18.39 4.93 -4.12
C ILE A 113 -16.94 5.42 -3.98
N TYR A 114 -15.96 4.53 -3.81
CA TYR A 114 -14.54 4.93 -3.82
C TYR A 114 -14.17 5.56 -5.16
N LYS A 115 -14.55 4.94 -6.28
CA LYS A 115 -14.32 5.51 -7.62
C LYS A 115 -14.91 6.93 -7.74
N ILE A 116 -16.15 7.12 -7.31
CA ILE A 116 -16.82 8.44 -7.34
C ILE A 116 -16.02 9.45 -6.51
N ALA A 117 -15.62 9.07 -5.30
CA ALA A 117 -14.84 9.93 -4.41
C ALA A 117 -13.49 10.32 -5.04
N PHE A 118 -12.77 9.35 -5.60
CA PHE A 118 -11.50 9.59 -6.27
C PHE A 118 -11.64 10.57 -7.44
N MET A 119 -12.60 10.33 -8.33
CA MET A 119 -12.84 11.20 -9.50
C MET A 119 -13.27 12.62 -9.09
N LYS A 120 -14.01 12.75 -7.97
CA LYS A 120 -14.36 14.06 -7.42
C LYS A 120 -13.14 14.77 -6.82
N MET A 121 -12.20 14.06 -6.21
CA MET A 121 -10.92 14.62 -5.78
C MET A 121 -10.11 15.14 -6.98
N GLU A 122 -9.98 14.36 -8.05
CA GLU A 122 -9.32 14.80 -9.29
C GLU A 122 -9.97 16.05 -9.90
N SER A 123 -11.31 16.07 -9.94
CA SER A 123 -12.08 17.22 -10.43
C SER A 123 -11.84 18.45 -9.55
N SER A 124 -11.72 18.27 -8.25
CA SER A 124 -11.46 19.34 -7.28
C SER A 124 -10.09 19.97 -7.46
N ILE A 125 -9.05 19.17 -7.78
CA ILE A 125 -7.72 19.70 -8.16
C ILE A 125 -7.84 20.59 -9.39
N LYS A 126 -8.54 20.13 -10.44
CA LYS A 126 -8.74 20.90 -11.70
C LYS A 126 -9.49 22.22 -11.48
N GLN A 127 -10.39 22.24 -10.49
CA GLN A 127 -11.19 23.41 -10.13
C GLN A 127 -10.51 24.28 -9.05
N ASN A 128 -9.40 23.82 -8.49
CA ASN A 128 -8.72 24.39 -7.33
C ASN A 128 -9.66 24.59 -6.12
N ASP A 129 -10.51 23.60 -5.85
CA ASP A 129 -11.46 23.58 -4.73
C ASP A 129 -10.99 22.65 -3.61
N SER A 130 -10.23 23.21 -2.66
CA SER A 130 -9.69 22.46 -1.51
C SER A 130 -10.77 21.96 -0.55
N ALA A 131 -11.89 22.68 -0.43
CA ALA A 131 -12.97 22.25 0.46
C ALA A 131 -13.67 21.02 -0.10
N GLU A 132 -13.98 21.01 -1.40
CA GLU A 132 -14.53 19.84 -2.08
C GLU A 132 -13.54 18.67 -2.07
N PHE A 133 -12.24 18.92 -2.33
CA PHE A 133 -11.20 17.89 -2.25
C PHE A 133 -11.17 17.19 -0.89
N LEU A 134 -11.08 17.96 0.21
CA LEU A 134 -11.00 17.41 1.56
C LEU A 134 -12.31 16.70 1.97
N ASN A 135 -13.46 17.16 1.49
CA ASN A 135 -14.74 16.51 1.74
C ASN A 135 -14.81 15.11 1.10
N TRP A 136 -14.28 14.94 -0.12
CA TRP A 136 -14.22 13.63 -0.77
C TRP A 136 -13.09 12.74 -0.27
N TYR A 137 -11.96 13.33 0.13
CA TYR A 137 -10.86 12.63 0.81
C TYR A 137 -11.34 11.93 2.09
N ASP A 138 -12.32 12.49 2.82
CA ASP A 138 -12.91 11.86 4.02
C ASP A 138 -13.44 10.44 3.77
N VAL A 139 -13.94 10.14 2.56
CA VAL A 139 -14.35 8.76 2.20
C VAL A 139 -13.15 7.82 2.18
N MET A 140 -12.04 8.26 1.56
CA MET A 140 -10.80 7.48 1.45
C MET A 140 -10.13 7.31 2.81
N GLU A 141 -10.02 8.40 3.57
CA GLU A 141 -9.50 8.38 4.94
C GLU A 141 -10.27 7.39 5.80
N LYS A 142 -11.61 7.41 5.74
CA LYS A 142 -12.44 6.50 6.53
C LYS A 142 -12.27 5.04 6.12
N LYS A 143 -12.10 4.75 4.83
CA LYS A 143 -11.96 3.38 4.34
C LYS A 143 -10.56 2.83 4.61
N PHE A 144 -9.53 3.59 4.28
CA PHE A 144 -8.15 3.11 4.25
C PHE A 144 -7.35 3.49 5.50
N LYS A 145 -7.93 4.28 6.42
CA LYS A 145 -7.29 4.77 7.65
C LYS A 145 -5.94 5.43 7.34
N ILE A 146 -5.90 6.29 6.33
CA ILE A 146 -4.66 6.81 5.73
C ILE A 146 -3.82 7.54 6.79
N SER A 147 -4.46 8.32 7.66
CA SER A 147 -3.79 9.02 8.75
C SER A 147 -3.22 8.11 9.86
N GLU A 148 -3.61 6.84 9.92
CA GLU A 148 -3.11 5.85 10.89
C GLU A 148 -1.90 5.08 10.35
N LYS A 149 -1.61 5.17 9.05
CA LYS A 149 -0.51 4.48 8.35
C LYS A 149 0.64 5.44 8.02
N GLU A 150 1.85 4.93 7.79
CA GLU A 150 3.05 5.75 7.51
C GLU A 150 3.14 6.21 6.04
N TYR A 151 2.07 6.81 5.50
CA TYR A 151 2.09 7.36 4.15
C TYR A 151 2.81 8.72 4.08
N GLU A 152 3.66 8.91 3.07
CA GLU A 152 4.42 10.15 2.85
C GLU A 152 3.50 11.38 2.73
N THR A 153 2.32 11.18 2.13
CA THR A 153 1.35 12.25 1.83
C THR A 153 0.53 12.71 3.03
N ASN A 154 0.65 12.08 4.20
CA ASN A 154 -0.04 12.52 5.43
C ASN A 154 0.36 13.94 5.86
N SER A 155 1.63 14.31 5.65
CA SER A 155 2.12 15.67 5.86
C SER A 155 1.45 16.66 4.90
N LEU A 156 1.33 16.30 3.62
CA LEU A 156 0.74 17.12 2.56
C LEU A 156 -0.75 17.38 2.79
N ILE A 157 -1.48 16.40 3.33
CA ILE A 157 -2.88 16.56 3.75
C ILE A 157 -2.99 17.56 4.91
N SER A 158 -2.12 17.45 5.91
CA SER A 158 -2.10 18.35 7.07
C SER A 158 -1.78 19.80 6.67
N GLU A 159 -0.86 19.97 5.72
CA GLU A 159 -0.56 21.25 5.10
C GLU A 159 -1.76 21.81 4.33
N LEU A 160 -2.43 20.99 3.52
CA LEU A 160 -3.60 21.39 2.74
C LEU A 160 -4.78 21.81 3.64
N GLN A 161 -4.98 21.12 4.76
CA GLN A 161 -5.98 21.50 5.78
C GLN A 161 -5.68 22.88 6.40
N SER A 162 -4.41 23.28 6.44
CA SER A 162 -3.95 24.55 6.99
C SER A 162 -3.91 25.67 5.95
N ASP A 163 -3.62 25.34 4.69
CA ASP A 163 -3.54 26.27 3.56
C ASP A 163 -4.17 25.67 2.29
N ALA A 164 -5.39 26.09 2.01
CA ALA A 164 -6.16 25.68 0.83
C ALA A 164 -5.47 25.99 -0.50
N SER A 165 -4.52 26.93 -0.55
CA SER A 165 -3.81 27.27 -1.79
C SER A 165 -2.82 26.19 -2.23
N LEU A 166 -2.46 25.26 -1.34
CA LEU A 166 -1.53 24.17 -1.63
C LEU A 166 -2.17 23.04 -2.43
N LEU A 167 -3.49 23.06 -2.71
CA LEU A 167 -4.16 21.97 -3.43
C LEU A 167 -3.52 21.68 -4.80
N THR A 168 -3.16 22.72 -5.55
CA THR A 168 -2.57 22.53 -6.89
C THR A 168 -1.19 21.87 -6.81
N THR A 169 -0.46 22.04 -5.71
CA THR A 169 0.89 21.48 -5.51
C THR A 169 0.82 20.11 -4.84
N ASN A 170 0.03 19.96 -3.78
CA ASN A 170 -0.02 18.77 -2.93
C ASN A 170 -1.03 17.73 -3.45
N GLY A 171 -2.13 18.17 -4.06
CA GLY A 171 -3.23 17.30 -4.52
C GLY A 171 -2.80 16.19 -5.48
N PRO A 172 -1.96 16.45 -6.49
CA PRO A 172 -1.47 15.41 -7.39
C PRO A 172 -0.73 14.28 -6.67
N ALA A 173 0.16 14.61 -5.73
CA ALA A 173 0.92 13.60 -4.98
C ALA A 173 0.00 12.76 -4.07
N ILE A 174 -0.98 13.40 -3.42
CA ILE A 174 -2.02 12.71 -2.63
C ILE A 174 -2.81 11.73 -3.50
N ASN A 175 -3.23 12.16 -4.70
CA ASN A 175 -3.98 11.30 -5.61
C ASN A 175 -3.15 10.12 -6.13
N GLU A 176 -1.86 10.33 -6.40
CA GLU A 176 -0.95 9.27 -6.82
C GLU A 176 -0.79 8.20 -5.74
N GLU A 177 -0.61 8.60 -4.47
CA GLU A 177 -0.56 7.67 -3.34
C GLU A 177 -1.85 6.84 -3.22
N LEU A 178 -3.01 7.50 -3.38
CA LEU A 178 -4.30 6.82 -3.37
C LEU A 178 -4.45 5.84 -4.54
N LEU A 179 -3.96 6.17 -5.73
CA LEU A 179 -3.91 5.21 -6.85
C LEU A 179 -3.03 4.01 -6.52
N GLY A 180 -1.91 4.23 -5.82
CA GLY A 180 -1.07 3.16 -5.28
C GLY A 180 -1.86 2.18 -4.40
N ILE A 181 -2.77 2.66 -3.57
CA ILE A 181 -3.66 1.81 -2.77
C ILE A 181 -4.60 0.99 -3.67
N PHE A 182 -5.25 1.60 -4.66
CA PHE A 182 -6.15 0.88 -5.57
C PHE A 182 -5.43 -0.16 -6.43
N LYS A 183 -4.19 0.14 -6.83
CA LYS A 183 -3.27 -0.80 -7.50
C LYS A 183 -3.00 -2.00 -6.60
N LEU A 184 -2.54 -1.74 -5.37
CA LEU A 184 -2.19 -2.81 -4.44
C LEU A 184 -3.41 -3.68 -4.10
N LYS A 185 -4.56 -3.06 -3.82
CA LYS A 185 -5.83 -3.77 -3.59
C LYS A 185 -6.33 -4.54 -4.82
N THR A 186 -5.91 -4.20 -6.05
CA THR A 186 -6.26 -4.99 -7.24
C THR A 186 -5.49 -6.32 -7.25
N ILE A 187 -4.21 -6.31 -6.86
CA ILE A 187 -3.35 -7.50 -6.78
C ILE A 187 -3.76 -8.36 -5.58
N GLU A 188 -3.88 -7.73 -4.42
CA GLU A 188 -4.22 -8.36 -3.14
C GLU A 188 -5.44 -9.30 -3.25
N GLU A 189 -6.52 -8.81 -3.86
CA GLU A 189 -7.78 -9.54 -3.95
C GLU A 189 -7.70 -10.78 -4.87
N LEU A 190 -6.78 -10.81 -5.83
CA LEU A 190 -6.53 -12.03 -6.61
C LEU A 190 -5.74 -13.05 -5.77
N GLU A 191 -4.77 -12.59 -4.99
CA GLU A 191 -3.99 -13.45 -4.10
C GLU A 191 -4.83 -14.02 -2.97
N GLU A 192 -5.74 -13.23 -2.40
CA GLU A 192 -6.72 -13.71 -1.42
C GLU A 192 -7.71 -14.71 -2.03
N ALA A 193 -8.10 -14.50 -3.29
CA ALA A 193 -8.91 -15.49 -4.00
C ALA A 193 -8.15 -16.82 -4.17
N ILE A 194 -6.87 -16.77 -4.53
CA ILE A 194 -6.00 -17.95 -4.66
C ILE A 194 -5.87 -18.68 -3.32
N ALA A 195 -5.60 -17.96 -2.24
CA ALA A 195 -5.51 -18.51 -0.89
C ALA A 195 -6.83 -19.14 -0.43
N ALA A 196 -7.96 -18.47 -0.68
CA ALA A 196 -9.27 -19.02 -0.38
C ALA A 196 -9.56 -20.30 -1.17
N LEU A 197 -9.14 -20.39 -2.43
CA LEU A 197 -9.30 -21.59 -3.25
C LEU A 197 -8.44 -22.76 -2.76
N ASP A 198 -7.23 -22.50 -2.26
CA ASP A 198 -6.39 -23.52 -1.61
C ASP A 198 -7.06 -24.16 -0.39
N GLU A 199 -7.83 -23.37 0.36
CA GLU A 199 -8.63 -23.85 1.48
C GLU A 199 -9.97 -24.48 1.06
N GLY A 200 -10.31 -24.46 -0.23
CA GLY A 200 -11.60 -24.88 -0.77
C GLY A 200 -12.75 -23.91 -0.45
N ASN A 201 -12.43 -22.68 -0.03
CA ASN A 201 -13.38 -21.64 0.33
C ASN A 201 -13.79 -20.80 -0.90
N ILE A 202 -14.56 -21.43 -1.79
CA ILE A 202 -15.07 -20.81 -3.03
C ILE A 202 -15.88 -19.54 -2.77
N LYS A 203 -16.59 -19.46 -1.64
CA LYS A 203 -17.39 -18.29 -1.28
C LYS A 203 -16.50 -17.05 -1.11
N ASN A 204 -15.38 -17.18 -0.42
CA ASN A 204 -14.44 -16.07 -0.25
C ASN A 204 -13.73 -15.75 -1.57
N ALA A 205 -13.34 -16.74 -2.37
CA ALA A 205 -12.76 -16.48 -3.69
C ALA A 205 -13.67 -15.64 -4.60
N LYS A 206 -14.99 -15.90 -4.60
CA LYS A 206 -15.97 -15.05 -5.29
C LYS A 206 -16.03 -13.64 -4.72
N LYS A 207 -16.00 -13.49 -3.39
CA LYS A 207 -15.96 -12.17 -2.73
C LYS A 207 -14.74 -11.42 -3.25
N PHE A 208 -13.55 -11.98 -3.12
CA PHE A 208 -12.30 -11.30 -3.44
C PHE A 208 -12.18 -10.93 -4.92
N THR A 209 -12.51 -11.83 -5.86
CA THR A 209 -12.51 -11.47 -7.29
C THR A 209 -13.51 -10.35 -7.65
N TYR A 210 -14.68 -10.29 -6.99
CA TYR A 210 -15.57 -9.13 -7.11
C TYR A 210 -14.91 -7.87 -6.56
N GLU A 211 -14.31 -7.97 -5.37
CA GLU A 211 -13.64 -6.85 -4.72
C GLU A 211 -12.51 -6.28 -5.59
N GLY A 212 -11.62 -7.12 -6.11
CA GLY A 212 -10.54 -6.75 -7.03
C GLY A 212 -11.05 -6.04 -8.30
N LEU A 213 -12.06 -6.57 -8.98
CA LEU A 213 -12.61 -5.94 -10.19
C LEU A 213 -13.10 -4.51 -9.94
N TYR A 214 -13.76 -4.26 -8.81
CA TYR A 214 -14.30 -2.93 -8.53
C TYR A 214 -13.27 -1.97 -7.91
N TYR A 215 -12.20 -2.46 -7.28
CA TYR A 215 -11.03 -1.62 -7.02
C TYR A 215 -10.34 -1.20 -8.32
N TYR A 216 -10.10 -2.14 -9.23
CA TYR A 216 -9.48 -1.84 -10.53
C TYR A 216 -10.24 -0.78 -11.32
N ARG A 217 -11.58 -0.76 -11.26
CA ARG A 217 -12.37 0.28 -11.94
C ARG A 217 -12.04 1.71 -11.53
N THR A 218 -11.44 1.92 -10.35
CA THR A 218 -10.90 3.23 -9.93
C THR A 218 -9.56 3.53 -10.59
N LEU A 219 -8.70 2.51 -10.73
CA LEU A 219 -7.39 2.59 -11.36
C LEU A 219 -7.46 2.70 -12.91
N HIS A 220 -8.48 2.10 -13.53
CA HIS A 220 -8.62 1.97 -14.98
C HIS A 220 -8.37 3.28 -15.77
N PRO A 221 -8.93 4.45 -15.40
CA PRO A 221 -8.67 5.69 -16.14
C PRO A 221 -7.19 6.08 -16.17
N ALA A 222 -6.45 5.83 -15.09
CA ALA A 222 -5.02 6.13 -15.01
C ALA A 222 -4.19 5.17 -15.88
N VAL A 223 -4.57 3.88 -15.91
CA VAL A 223 -3.96 2.89 -16.81
C VAL A 223 -4.23 3.25 -18.27
N GLU A 224 -5.46 3.67 -18.59
CA GLU A 224 -5.82 4.12 -19.93
C GLU A 224 -5.05 5.38 -20.35
N GLU A 225 -4.85 6.34 -19.43
CA GLU A 225 -4.07 7.54 -19.70
C GLU A 225 -2.60 7.22 -19.97
N ARG A 226 -2.01 6.28 -19.21
CA ARG A 226 -0.58 6.00 -19.24
C ARG A 226 -0.17 4.96 -20.29
N LEU A 227 -0.90 3.85 -20.39
CA LEU A 227 -0.61 2.72 -21.29
C LEU A 227 -1.51 2.70 -22.53
N GLY A 228 -2.63 3.41 -22.50
CA GLY A 228 -3.59 3.48 -23.61
C GLY A 228 -4.81 2.57 -23.40
N THR A 229 -5.87 2.87 -24.16
CA THR A 229 -7.18 2.22 -24.07
C THR A 229 -7.13 0.70 -24.31
N GLU A 230 -6.24 0.20 -25.17
CA GLU A 230 -6.15 -1.23 -25.46
C GLU A 230 -5.68 -2.01 -24.22
N THR A 231 -4.55 -1.64 -23.65
CA THR A 231 -3.98 -2.26 -22.44
C THR A 231 -4.88 -2.09 -21.21
N ALA A 232 -5.53 -0.95 -21.04
CA ALA A 232 -6.49 -0.78 -19.94
C ALA A 232 -7.71 -1.70 -20.07
N ASN A 233 -8.19 -1.94 -21.29
CA ASN A 233 -9.28 -2.88 -21.53
C ASN A 233 -8.83 -4.35 -21.40
N GLU A 234 -7.57 -4.66 -21.70
CA GLU A 234 -6.98 -5.97 -21.44
C GLU A 234 -7.00 -6.27 -19.94
N LEU A 235 -6.47 -5.38 -19.10
CA LEU A 235 -6.55 -5.60 -17.64
C LEU A 235 -8.00 -5.62 -17.12
N LEU A 236 -8.91 -4.84 -17.71
CA LEU A 236 -10.34 -4.94 -17.39
C LEU A 236 -10.92 -6.31 -17.72
N HIS A 237 -10.48 -6.89 -18.84
CA HIS A 237 -10.90 -8.21 -19.26
C HIS A 237 -10.40 -9.28 -18.29
N GLU A 238 -9.12 -9.26 -17.93
CA GLU A 238 -8.53 -10.16 -16.92
C GLU A 238 -9.29 -10.09 -15.59
N MET A 239 -9.57 -8.87 -15.10
CA MET A 239 -10.34 -8.70 -13.86
C MET A 239 -11.80 -9.16 -13.98
N GLN A 240 -12.40 -9.13 -15.17
CA GLN A 240 -13.73 -9.69 -15.40
C GLN A 240 -13.70 -11.21 -15.49
N GLU A 241 -12.67 -11.76 -16.13
CA GLU A 241 -12.46 -13.20 -16.25
C GLU A 241 -12.27 -13.84 -14.87
N SER A 242 -11.53 -13.19 -13.96
CA SER A 242 -11.39 -13.70 -12.58
C SER A 242 -12.73 -13.93 -11.88
N VAL A 243 -13.69 -13.02 -12.07
CA VAL A 243 -15.06 -13.15 -11.57
C VAL A 243 -15.81 -14.27 -12.27
N GLU A 244 -15.66 -14.42 -13.59
CA GLU A 244 -16.29 -15.50 -14.35
C GLU A 244 -15.78 -16.87 -13.92
N VAL A 245 -14.48 -16.99 -13.64
CA VAL A 245 -13.82 -18.21 -13.16
C VAL A 245 -14.40 -18.64 -11.82
N THR A 246 -14.44 -17.75 -10.82
CA THR A 246 -14.93 -18.09 -9.47
C THR A 246 -16.45 -18.31 -9.41
N MET A 247 -17.20 -17.79 -10.38
CA MET A 247 -18.64 -18.02 -10.53
C MET A 247 -18.99 -19.28 -11.34
N SER A 248 -17.99 -19.97 -11.88
CA SER A 248 -18.19 -21.18 -12.68
C SER A 248 -18.49 -22.43 -11.84
N ASP A 249 -18.82 -23.54 -12.51
CA ASP A 249 -19.00 -24.86 -11.90
C ASP A 249 -17.68 -25.66 -11.77
N LYS A 250 -16.52 -25.01 -11.97
CA LYS A 250 -15.19 -25.66 -11.89
C LYS A 250 -14.85 -26.08 -10.47
N SER A 251 -13.91 -27.02 -10.32
CA SER A 251 -13.36 -27.36 -9.00
C SER A 251 -12.48 -26.23 -8.46
N ALA A 252 -12.30 -26.17 -7.14
CA ALA A 252 -11.45 -25.16 -6.50
C ALA A 252 -10.02 -25.16 -7.05
N SER A 253 -9.46 -26.34 -7.36
CA SER A 253 -8.13 -26.48 -7.96
C SER A 253 -8.06 -25.91 -9.38
N GLU A 254 -9.07 -26.19 -10.21
CA GLU A 254 -9.12 -25.65 -11.59
C GLU A 254 -9.32 -24.14 -11.58
N MET A 255 -10.17 -23.62 -10.67
CA MET A 255 -10.31 -22.17 -10.50
C MET A 255 -8.98 -21.55 -10.06
N LYS A 256 -8.29 -22.17 -9.11
CA LYS A 256 -7.02 -21.65 -8.60
C LYS A 256 -5.98 -21.50 -9.69
N GLU A 257 -5.77 -22.55 -10.50
CA GLU A 257 -4.80 -22.52 -11.60
C GLU A 257 -5.11 -21.39 -12.61
N GLU A 258 -6.39 -21.12 -12.87
CA GLU A 258 -6.79 -20.01 -13.76
C GLU A 258 -6.65 -18.64 -13.12
N ILE A 259 -6.99 -18.47 -11.84
CA ILE A 259 -6.77 -17.21 -11.11
C ILE A 259 -5.28 -16.92 -10.96
N GLU A 260 -4.42 -17.92 -10.74
CA GLU A 260 -2.96 -17.75 -10.72
C GLU A 260 -2.44 -17.22 -12.07
N HIS A 261 -2.98 -17.72 -13.18
CA HIS A 261 -2.62 -17.21 -14.51
C HIS A 261 -3.08 -15.76 -14.70
N ILE A 262 -4.34 -15.45 -14.37
CA ILE A 262 -4.90 -14.10 -14.46
C ILE A 262 -4.10 -13.13 -13.58
N SER A 263 -3.74 -13.53 -12.35
CA SER A 263 -2.92 -12.73 -11.43
C SER A 263 -1.58 -12.35 -12.08
N SER A 264 -0.92 -13.30 -12.75
CA SER A 264 0.35 -13.02 -13.44
C SER A 264 0.24 -12.00 -14.59
N GLU A 265 -0.83 -12.03 -15.36
CA GLU A 265 -1.06 -11.05 -16.44
C GLU A 265 -1.44 -9.67 -15.88
N VAL A 266 -2.25 -9.65 -14.80
CA VAL A 266 -2.62 -8.42 -14.08
C VAL A 266 -1.38 -7.75 -13.49
N GLU A 267 -0.51 -8.50 -12.83
CA GLU A 267 0.75 -7.98 -12.28
C GLU A 267 1.67 -7.42 -13.36
N LEU A 268 1.78 -8.09 -14.51
CA LEU A 268 2.59 -7.62 -15.63
C LEU A 268 2.14 -6.25 -16.13
N ILE A 269 0.84 -6.07 -16.36
CA ILE A 269 0.30 -4.79 -16.85
C ILE A 269 0.37 -3.72 -15.77
N ILE A 270 0.11 -4.06 -14.50
CA ILE A 270 0.30 -3.12 -13.38
C ILE A 270 1.76 -2.66 -13.31
N ARG A 271 2.73 -3.56 -13.50
CA ARG A 271 4.14 -3.22 -13.50
C ARG A 271 4.53 -2.30 -14.66
N ASP A 272 3.99 -2.55 -15.86
CA ASP A 272 4.17 -1.64 -17.00
C ASP A 272 3.55 -0.26 -16.72
N TYR A 273 2.39 -0.23 -16.05
CA TYR A 273 1.74 1.01 -15.61
C TYR A 273 2.63 1.78 -14.62
N GLU A 274 3.39 1.13 -13.75
CA GLU A 274 4.36 1.79 -12.89
C GLU A 274 5.57 2.34 -13.66
N GLY A 275 5.79 1.88 -14.89
CA GLY A 275 7.01 2.12 -15.66
C GLY A 275 8.21 1.35 -15.11
N GLY A 276 7.94 0.27 -14.38
CA GLY A 276 8.96 -0.58 -13.77
C GLY A 276 9.55 -1.60 -14.76
N ASP A 277 10.58 -2.32 -14.32
CA ASP A 277 11.16 -3.41 -15.10
C ASP A 277 10.18 -4.59 -15.20
N VAL A 278 9.79 -4.94 -16.43
CA VAL A 278 8.90 -6.07 -16.78
C VAL A 278 9.68 -7.35 -17.13
N SER A 279 11.00 -7.37 -16.89
CA SER A 279 11.77 -8.61 -16.94
C SER A 279 11.31 -9.60 -15.86
N GLU A 280 11.68 -10.87 -16.00
CA GLU A 280 11.37 -11.91 -14.98
C GLU A 280 11.88 -11.50 -13.59
N VAL A 281 13.07 -10.89 -13.51
CA VAL A 281 13.64 -10.41 -12.25
C VAL A 281 12.94 -9.15 -11.76
N GLY A 282 12.60 -8.23 -12.65
CA GLY A 282 11.85 -7.01 -12.30
C GLY A 282 10.45 -7.32 -11.76
N LEU A 283 9.75 -8.28 -12.36
CA LEU A 283 8.46 -8.79 -11.89
C LEU A 283 8.60 -9.50 -10.54
N ALA A 284 9.64 -10.32 -10.35
CA ALA A 284 9.89 -10.97 -9.07
C ALA A 284 10.13 -9.95 -7.94
N LEU A 285 10.97 -8.94 -8.17
CA LEU A 285 11.26 -7.89 -7.20
C LEU A 285 10.02 -7.04 -6.88
N SER A 286 9.25 -6.66 -7.90
CA SER A 286 7.99 -5.93 -7.71
C SER A 286 6.96 -6.77 -6.95
N GLY A 287 6.83 -8.05 -7.30
CA GLY A 287 5.93 -8.96 -6.61
C GLY A 287 6.29 -9.10 -5.14
N ILE A 288 7.58 -9.26 -4.81
CA ILE A 288 8.05 -9.27 -3.42
C ILE A 288 7.72 -7.96 -2.71
N LYS A 289 8.01 -6.81 -3.34
CA LYS A 289 7.74 -5.47 -2.81
C LYS A 289 6.27 -5.28 -2.46
N ASP A 290 5.37 -5.61 -3.38
CA ASP A 290 3.92 -5.46 -3.17
C ASP A 290 3.45 -6.33 -2.00
N ARG A 291 3.89 -7.60 -1.91
CA ARG A 291 3.53 -8.46 -0.76
C ARG A 291 4.10 -7.98 0.56
N LEU A 292 5.30 -7.40 0.59
CA LEU A 292 5.87 -6.84 1.82
C LEU A 292 5.09 -5.61 2.31
N ASN A 293 4.64 -4.74 1.40
CA ASN A 293 3.75 -3.63 1.75
C ASN A 293 2.41 -4.13 2.32
N LEU A 294 1.87 -5.23 1.78
CA LEU A 294 0.66 -5.88 2.31
C LEU A 294 0.91 -6.50 3.69
N VAL A 295 2.06 -7.17 3.90
CA VAL A 295 2.46 -7.69 5.22
C VAL A 295 2.48 -6.60 6.27
N GLU A 296 3.04 -5.42 5.96
CA GLU A 296 3.04 -4.28 6.88
C GLU A 296 1.61 -3.80 7.17
N ALA A 297 0.82 -3.58 6.13
CA ALA A 297 -0.53 -3.05 6.23
C ALA A 297 -1.47 -3.95 7.04
N GLU A 298 -1.53 -5.24 6.71
CA GLU A 298 -2.50 -6.15 7.33
C GLU A 298 -2.04 -6.57 8.73
N TYR A 299 -0.73 -6.67 8.98
CA TYR A 299 -0.25 -6.97 10.34
C TYR A 299 -0.54 -5.82 11.32
N PHE A 300 -0.48 -4.57 10.85
CA PHE A 300 -0.84 -3.39 11.65
C PHE A 300 -2.30 -3.44 12.10
N ASP A 301 -3.21 -3.84 11.21
CA ASP A 301 -4.63 -3.98 11.53
C ASP A 301 -4.95 -5.27 12.33
N ALA A 302 -4.13 -6.31 12.16
CA ALA A 302 -4.30 -7.61 12.79
C ALA A 302 -3.86 -7.70 14.25
N VAL A 303 -2.77 -7.03 14.65
CA VAL A 303 -2.09 -7.28 15.94
C VAL A 303 -1.95 -6.02 16.79
N LYS A 304 -2.41 -6.12 18.05
CA LYS A 304 -2.24 -5.07 19.06
C LYS A 304 -1.95 -5.65 20.43
N ASP A 305 -0.99 -5.06 21.15
CA ASP A 305 -0.58 -5.49 22.49
C ASP A 305 -0.27 -7.01 22.56
N SER A 306 0.43 -7.51 21.53
CA SER A 306 0.77 -8.92 21.32
C SER A 306 -0.43 -9.88 21.27
N LYS A 307 -1.57 -9.39 20.79
CA LYS A 307 -2.77 -10.19 20.55
C LYS A 307 -3.29 -9.94 19.15
N ILE A 308 -3.79 -11.01 18.55
CA ILE A 308 -4.60 -10.93 17.33
C ILE A 308 -5.92 -10.25 17.71
N ILE A 309 -6.18 -9.08 17.15
CA ILE A 309 -7.42 -8.32 17.26
C ILE A 309 -8.31 -8.50 16.03
N ASP A 310 -7.70 -8.84 14.88
CA ASP A 310 -8.38 -9.25 13.67
C ASP A 310 -7.72 -10.52 13.11
N GLN A 311 -8.49 -11.59 12.97
CA GLN A 311 -7.99 -12.90 12.56
C GLN A 311 -7.87 -12.99 11.03
N GLU A 312 -8.75 -12.32 10.29
CA GLU A 312 -8.75 -12.30 8.82
C GLU A 312 -7.45 -11.65 8.34
N GLU A 313 -7.19 -10.43 8.82
CA GLU A 313 -5.97 -9.64 8.54
C GLU A 313 -4.67 -10.37 8.97
N TYR A 314 -4.72 -11.13 10.08
CA TYR A 314 -3.55 -11.91 10.53
C TYR A 314 -3.25 -13.08 9.59
N ASP A 315 -4.29 -13.77 9.13
CA ASP A 315 -4.14 -14.91 8.21
C ASP A 315 -3.65 -14.41 6.84
N GLU A 316 -4.17 -13.27 6.37
CA GLU A 316 -3.69 -12.56 5.17
C GLU A 316 -2.21 -12.16 5.28
N THR A 317 -1.78 -11.62 6.42
CA THR A 317 -0.35 -11.33 6.68
C THR A 317 0.53 -12.56 6.44
N ILE A 318 0.11 -13.73 6.94
CA ILE A 318 0.86 -14.98 6.79
C ILE A 318 0.91 -15.41 5.32
N VAL A 319 -0.20 -15.28 4.59
CA VAL A 319 -0.29 -15.58 3.16
C VAL A 319 0.67 -14.69 2.37
N PHE A 320 0.64 -13.38 2.55
CA PHE A 320 1.51 -12.46 1.81
C PHE A 320 2.99 -12.66 2.13
N LEU A 321 3.34 -12.88 3.39
CA LEU A 321 4.73 -13.16 3.78
C LEU A 321 5.23 -14.47 3.17
N THR A 322 4.40 -15.51 3.16
CA THR A 322 4.72 -16.79 2.54
C THR A 322 4.95 -16.61 1.04
N LYS A 323 4.05 -15.91 0.34
CA LYS A 323 4.13 -15.69 -1.10
C LYS A 323 5.35 -14.84 -1.48
N ALA A 324 5.67 -13.81 -0.72
CA ALA A 324 6.89 -13.02 -0.91
C ALA A 324 8.15 -13.90 -0.82
N ARG A 325 8.22 -14.79 0.17
CA ARG A 325 9.34 -15.74 0.32
C ARG A 325 9.37 -16.78 -0.80
N GLU A 326 8.23 -17.24 -1.30
CA GLU A 326 8.16 -18.14 -2.45
C GLU A 326 8.72 -17.50 -3.71
N ILE A 327 8.29 -16.27 -4.05
CA ILE A 327 8.80 -15.52 -5.20
C ILE A 327 10.32 -15.32 -5.07
N PHE A 328 10.80 -14.97 -3.88
CA PHE A 328 12.24 -14.88 -3.62
C PHE A 328 12.96 -16.20 -3.87
N ASN A 329 12.48 -17.32 -3.32
CA ASN A 329 13.12 -18.63 -3.46
C ASN A 329 13.14 -19.11 -4.92
N GLU A 330 12.08 -18.84 -5.68
CA GLU A 330 12.01 -19.18 -7.11
C GLU A 330 13.02 -18.39 -7.95
N ASN A 331 13.39 -17.20 -7.49
CA ASN A 331 14.29 -16.27 -8.19
C ASN A 331 15.66 -16.11 -7.52
N GLU A 332 15.93 -16.87 -6.45
CA GLU A 332 17.09 -16.71 -5.55
C GLU A 332 18.40 -16.67 -6.32
N GLN A 333 18.59 -17.60 -7.27
CA GLN A 333 19.81 -17.66 -8.07
C GLN A 333 20.04 -16.40 -8.89
N SER A 334 18.98 -15.83 -9.48
CA SER A 334 19.05 -14.62 -10.29
C SER A 334 19.32 -13.40 -9.41
N LEU A 335 18.67 -13.32 -8.24
CA LEU A 335 18.86 -12.23 -7.28
C LEU A 335 20.27 -12.24 -6.67
N MET A 336 20.77 -13.40 -6.23
CA MET A 336 22.14 -13.55 -5.74
C MET A 336 23.19 -13.23 -6.80
N ALA A 337 22.87 -13.41 -8.09
CA ALA A 337 23.75 -13.04 -9.18
C ALA A 337 23.79 -11.52 -9.43
N LEU A 338 22.73 -10.78 -9.07
CA LEU A 338 22.73 -9.32 -9.08
C LEU A 338 23.53 -8.76 -7.91
N SER A 339 23.18 -9.16 -6.69
CA SER A 339 23.85 -8.78 -5.44
C SER A 339 23.68 -9.88 -4.41
N ASN A 340 24.79 -10.53 -4.04
CA ASN A 340 24.74 -11.60 -3.05
C ASN A 340 24.44 -11.04 -1.65
N SER A 341 24.96 -9.86 -1.33
CA SER A 341 24.71 -9.18 -0.04
C SER A 341 23.24 -8.79 0.12
N ASP A 342 22.65 -8.11 -0.87
CA ASP A 342 21.25 -7.66 -0.80
C ASP A 342 20.29 -8.84 -0.80
N ALA A 343 20.52 -9.86 -1.64
CA ALA A 343 19.70 -11.06 -1.67
C ALA A 343 19.78 -11.85 -0.35
N SER A 344 20.97 -11.99 0.25
CA SER A 344 21.13 -12.65 1.55
C SER A 344 20.49 -11.84 2.70
N SER A 345 20.56 -10.51 2.61
CA SER A 345 19.92 -9.61 3.59
C SER A 345 18.41 -9.72 3.51
N LEU A 346 17.85 -9.74 2.31
CA LEU A 346 16.42 -9.96 2.07
C LEU A 346 15.98 -11.34 2.59
N GLU A 347 16.76 -12.40 2.34
CA GLU A 347 16.49 -13.74 2.87
C GLU A 347 16.41 -13.74 4.41
N LYS A 348 17.40 -13.13 5.06
CA LYS A 348 17.44 -13.01 6.52
C LYS A 348 16.27 -12.20 7.06
N ASN A 349 15.89 -11.11 6.39
CA ASN A 349 14.74 -10.30 6.79
C ASN A 349 13.44 -11.10 6.73
N PHE A 350 13.25 -11.98 5.73
CA PHE A 350 12.09 -12.88 5.71
C PHE A 350 12.06 -13.83 6.91
N ASP A 351 13.21 -14.39 7.29
CA ASP A 351 13.29 -15.27 8.46
C ASP A 351 12.94 -14.52 9.76
N GLU A 352 13.42 -13.29 9.90
CA GLU A 352 13.11 -12.42 11.05
C GLU A 352 11.64 -11.97 11.06
N LEU A 353 11.09 -11.56 9.91
CA LEU A 353 9.67 -11.23 9.76
C LEU A 353 8.78 -12.39 10.20
N ASN A 354 9.09 -13.61 9.74
CA ASN A 354 8.32 -14.80 10.11
C ASN A 354 8.37 -15.09 11.63
N GLN A 355 9.53 -14.86 12.27
CA GLN A 355 9.66 -14.98 13.72
C GLN A 355 8.81 -13.96 14.46
N ILE A 356 8.88 -12.69 14.06
CA ILE A 356 8.15 -11.57 14.67
C ILE A 356 6.64 -11.75 14.54
N VAL A 357 6.16 -12.05 13.32
CA VAL A 357 4.74 -12.29 13.05
C VAL A 357 4.23 -13.48 13.87
N THR A 358 4.98 -14.60 13.90
CA THR A 358 4.61 -15.79 14.69
C THR A 358 4.51 -15.47 16.18
N ALA A 359 5.48 -14.71 16.71
CA ALA A 359 5.53 -14.29 18.10
C ALA A 359 4.50 -13.21 18.45
N LYS A 360 3.80 -12.64 17.46
CA LYS A 360 2.87 -11.52 17.59
C LYS A 360 3.55 -10.32 18.27
N GLU A 361 4.78 -10.00 17.85
CA GLU A 361 5.48 -8.83 18.39
C GLU A 361 4.89 -7.52 17.85
N ASN A 362 5.52 -6.40 18.18
CA ASN A 362 4.97 -5.08 17.91
C ASN A 362 4.95 -4.78 16.39
N PRO A 363 3.84 -4.25 15.82
CA PRO A 363 3.78 -3.88 14.41
C PRO A 363 4.93 -2.99 13.91
N ASN A 364 5.48 -2.11 14.76
CA ASN A 364 6.61 -1.26 14.39
C ASN A 364 7.87 -2.08 14.06
N GLN A 365 8.05 -3.27 14.64
CA GLN A 365 9.19 -4.12 14.29
C GLN A 365 9.00 -4.76 12.90
N VAL A 366 7.76 -5.09 12.52
CA VAL A 366 7.44 -5.54 11.16
C VAL A 366 7.72 -4.42 10.17
N SER A 367 7.22 -3.21 10.43
CA SER A 367 7.48 -2.01 9.60
C SER A 367 8.98 -1.75 9.38
N ILE A 368 9.79 -1.79 10.43
CA ILE A 368 11.26 -1.63 10.31
C ILE A 368 11.89 -2.70 9.40
N LEU A 369 11.49 -3.97 9.54
CA LEU A 369 12.04 -5.04 8.69
C LEU A 369 11.53 -4.99 7.26
N VAL A 370 10.27 -4.57 7.05
CA VAL A 370 9.73 -4.30 5.72
C VAL A 370 10.53 -3.18 5.06
N GLY A 371 10.74 -2.04 5.73
CA GLY A 371 11.59 -0.96 5.22
C GLY A 371 13.01 -1.40 4.83
N LYS A 372 13.68 -2.19 5.69
CA LYS A 372 14.99 -2.78 5.35
C LYS A 372 14.94 -3.68 4.11
N SER A 373 13.87 -4.46 3.98
CA SER A 373 13.66 -5.35 2.83
C SER A 373 13.40 -4.55 1.55
N LEU A 374 12.63 -3.47 1.64
CA LEU A 374 12.37 -2.55 0.55
C LEU A 374 13.65 -1.85 0.07
N ASN A 375 14.55 -1.47 0.98
CA ASN A 375 15.86 -0.92 0.61
C ASN A 375 16.72 -1.93 -0.15
N ALA A 376 16.79 -3.18 0.32
CA ALA A 376 17.50 -4.26 -0.39
C ALA A 376 16.88 -4.54 -1.78
N ILE A 377 15.56 -4.50 -1.88
CA ILE A 377 14.84 -4.63 -3.17
C ILE A 377 15.18 -3.47 -4.10
N SER A 378 15.19 -2.22 -3.62
CA SER A 378 15.54 -1.05 -4.43
C SER A 378 16.96 -1.18 -5.01
N SER A 379 17.93 -1.63 -4.20
CA SER A 379 19.29 -1.92 -4.68
C SER A 379 19.29 -2.97 -5.81
N LEU A 380 18.53 -4.07 -5.62
CA LEU A 380 18.40 -5.12 -6.64
C LEU A 380 17.68 -4.62 -7.91
N GLU A 381 16.68 -3.76 -7.79
CA GLU A 381 15.96 -3.15 -8.91
C GLU A 381 16.90 -2.26 -9.75
N ASP A 382 17.73 -1.44 -9.10
CA ASP A 382 18.73 -0.59 -9.77
C ASP A 382 19.76 -1.43 -10.54
N LEU A 383 20.20 -2.54 -9.97
CA LEU A 383 21.12 -3.48 -10.61
C LEU A 383 20.47 -4.23 -11.79
N ALA A 384 19.17 -4.55 -11.68
CA ALA A 384 18.41 -5.23 -12.73
C ALA A 384 18.09 -4.32 -13.93
N GLY A 385 17.70 -3.06 -13.67
CA GLY A 385 17.21 -2.10 -14.68
C GLY A 385 18.28 -1.46 -15.57
N GLY A 386 19.57 -1.66 -15.28
CA GLY A 386 20.66 -1.12 -16.08
C GLY A 386 20.75 0.42 -16.08
N SER A 387 20.10 1.09 -15.13
CA SER A 387 20.31 2.51 -14.83
C SER A 387 21.73 2.71 -14.29
N VAL A 388 22.27 3.89 -14.59
CA VAL A 388 23.68 4.25 -14.45
C VAL A 388 24.25 3.84 -13.09
N GLN A 389 25.31 3.03 -13.16
CA GLN A 389 26.29 2.81 -12.10
C GLN A 389 26.60 4.12 -11.38
N ILE A 390 25.94 4.37 -10.24
CA ILE A 390 26.40 5.37 -9.27
C ILE A 390 27.52 4.67 -8.51
N ASP A 391 28.72 5.18 -8.69
CA ASP A 391 29.92 4.63 -8.09
C ASP A 391 29.79 4.71 -6.57
N THR A 392 29.91 3.61 -5.84
CA THR A 392 29.95 3.64 -4.36
C THR A 392 31.01 4.62 -3.85
N ILE A 393 32.05 4.87 -4.64
CA ILE A 393 33.05 5.91 -4.36
C ILE A 393 32.43 7.32 -4.37
N GLU A 394 31.44 7.61 -5.21
CA GLU A 394 30.73 8.89 -5.25
C GLU A 394 29.92 9.14 -3.98
N TYR A 395 29.18 8.15 -3.48
CA TYR A 395 28.51 8.23 -2.17
C TYR A 395 29.53 8.46 -1.04
N ILE A 396 30.64 7.71 -1.03
CA ILE A 396 31.68 7.94 -0.01
C ILE A 396 32.25 9.37 -0.10
N VAL A 397 32.43 9.92 -1.30
CA VAL A 397 32.90 11.30 -1.48
C VAL A 397 31.87 12.33 -0.97
N GLU A 398 30.57 12.11 -1.19
CA GLU A 398 29.53 13.01 -0.69
C GLU A 398 29.42 12.94 0.84
N ILE A 399 29.51 11.75 1.43
CA ILE A 399 29.58 11.58 2.89
C ILE A 399 30.76 12.36 3.46
N GLU A 400 31.94 12.23 2.85
CA GLU A 400 33.12 12.99 3.27
C GLU A 400 32.89 14.50 3.19
N HIS A 401 32.16 14.97 2.17
CA HIS A 401 31.81 16.37 2.01
C HIS A 401 30.88 16.86 3.15
N LEU A 402 29.75 16.17 3.36
CA LEU A 402 28.75 16.49 4.37
C LEU A 402 29.33 16.46 5.78
N LEU A 403 30.16 15.46 6.09
CA LEU A 403 30.84 15.35 7.39
C LEU A 403 31.81 16.52 7.63
N ASN A 404 32.57 16.96 6.62
CA ASN A 404 33.45 18.12 6.73
C ASN A 404 32.67 19.44 6.87
N GLN A 405 31.51 19.56 6.23
CA GLN A 405 30.60 20.69 6.44
C GLN A 405 30.04 20.68 7.87
N ALA A 406 29.60 19.52 8.38
CA ALA A 406 29.08 19.37 9.73
C ALA A 406 30.12 19.79 10.81
N LYS A 407 31.40 19.43 10.63
CA LYS A 407 32.50 19.94 11.51
C LYS A 407 32.53 21.47 11.56
N THR A 408 32.43 22.10 10.39
CA THR A 408 32.49 23.56 10.27
C THR A 408 31.29 24.21 10.96
N GLU A 409 30.08 23.73 10.66
CA GLU A 409 28.84 24.27 11.22
C GLU A 409 28.74 24.06 12.73
N TYR A 410 29.15 22.89 13.23
CA TYR A 410 29.15 22.61 14.66
C TYR A 410 30.11 23.53 15.43
N ARG A 411 31.30 23.83 14.88
CA ARG A 411 32.24 24.81 15.45
C ARG A 411 31.72 26.24 15.45
N LEU A 412 30.89 26.60 14.47
CA LEU A 412 30.23 27.90 14.41
C LEU A 412 29.04 28.00 15.40
N GLY A 413 28.69 26.89 16.07
CA GLY A 413 27.57 26.81 16.99
C GLY A 413 26.23 26.50 16.32
N ASN A 414 26.23 26.17 15.03
CA ASN A 414 25.04 25.80 14.27
C ASN A 414 24.71 24.32 14.47
N THR A 415 24.35 23.94 15.70
CA THR A 415 24.21 22.54 16.11
C THR A 415 23.12 21.78 15.36
N GLN A 416 22.01 22.45 15.01
CA GLN A 416 20.92 21.83 14.25
C GLN A 416 21.36 21.50 12.83
N LEU A 417 21.95 22.47 12.11
CA LEU A 417 22.44 22.24 10.75
C LEU A 417 23.52 21.16 10.72
N ALA A 418 24.42 21.12 11.71
CA ALA A 418 25.38 20.04 11.83
C ALA A 418 24.72 18.67 12.04
N PHE A 419 23.62 18.62 12.81
CA PHE A 419 22.85 17.38 13.00
C PHE A 419 22.14 16.92 11.72
N ASP A 420 21.58 17.87 10.97
CA ASP A 420 20.90 17.59 9.70
C ASP A 420 21.90 17.04 8.68
N LEU A 421 23.06 17.69 8.54
CA LEU A 421 24.15 17.26 7.64
C LEU A 421 24.68 15.84 7.97
N VAL A 422 24.85 15.50 9.26
CA VAL A 422 25.29 14.12 9.60
C VAL A 422 24.18 13.08 9.45
N SER A 423 22.91 13.52 9.47
CA SER A 423 21.78 12.62 9.24
C SER A 423 21.62 12.34 7.75
N GLU A 424 21.77 13.36 6.89
CA GLU A 424 21.85 13.24 5.43
C GLU A 424 23.06 12.38 5.01
N ALA A 425 24.22 12.57 5.63
CA ALA A 425 25.40 11.76 5.37
C ALA A 425 25.17 10.26 5.66
N TYR A 426 24.31 9.93 6.63
CA TYR A 426 23.99 8.54 6.95
C TYR A 426 22.82 8.02 6.10
N LEU A 427 21.62 8.59 6.27
CA LEU A 427 20.36 8.09 5.71
C LEU A 427 20.34 8.18 4.18
N ASP A 428 20.86 9.26 3.61
CA ASP A 428 20.72 9.54 2.19
C ASP A 428 21.96 9.09 1.38
N ASN A 429 23.02 8.63 2.07
CA ASN A 429 24.28 8.29 1.42
C ASN A 429 24.92 7.00 1.94
N TYR A 430 25.20 6.88 3.25
CA TYR A 430 25.94 5.72 3.77
C TYR A 430 25.15 4.41 3.64
N GLU A 431 23.81 4.43 3.71
CA GLU A 431 22.97 3.24 3.46
C GLU A 431 23.28 2.60 2.08
N PHE A 432 23.64 3.39 1.07
CA PHE A 432 24.03 2.91 -0.26
C PHE A 432 25.48 2.37 -0.33
N VAL A 433 26.29 2.59 0.71
CA VAL A 433 27.67 2.09 0.84
C VAL A 433 27.70 0.79 1.65
N GLU A 434 26.76 0.59 2.58
CA GLU A 434 26.73 -0.55 3.49
C GLU A 434 26.79 -1.89 2.77
N GLY A 435 25.93 -2.12 1.79
CA GLY A 435 25.90 -3.36 0.99
C GLY A 435 27.26 -3.65 0.33
N PRO A 436 27.74 -2.78 -0.58
CA PRO A 436 29.03 -2.94 -1.24
C PRO A 436 30.24 -3.11 -0.32
N LEU A 437 30.30 -2.35 0.78
CA LEU A 437 31.39 -2.42 1.73
C LEU A 437 31.31 -3.70 2.57
N GLY A 438 30.11 -4.10 2.97
CA GLY A 438 29.86 -5.33 3.72
C GLY A 438 30.33 -6.59 2.99
N GLU A 439 30.31 -6.58 1.65
CA GLU A 439 30.80 -7.69 0.82
C GLU A 439 32.31 -7.91 0.92
N VAL A 440 33.08 -6.84 1.14
CA VAL A 440 34.55 -6.88 1.12
C VAL A 440 35.16 -6.72 2.51
N ASP A 441 34.48 -6.04 3.43
CA ASP A 441 34.94 -5.74 4.79
C ASP A 441 33.74 -5.43 5.72
N HIS A 442 33.00 -6.46 6.15
CA HIS A 442 31.84 -6.33 7.04
C HIS A 442 32.18 -5.65 8.38
N ASP A 443 33.33 -5.96 8.97
CA ASP A 443 33.75 -5.36 10.24
C ASP A 443 33.93 -3.83 10.08
N LEU A 444 34.46 -3.39 8.93
CA LEU A 444 34.58 -1.97 8.61
C LEU A 444 33.22 -1.32 8.34
N MET A 445 32.32 -2.02 7.64
CA MET A 445 30.95 -1.56 7.38
C MET A 445 30.18 -1.30 8.69
N GLU A 446 30.11 -2.30 9.58
CA GLU A 446 29.38 -2.20 10.85
C GLU A 446 29.98 -1.12 11.75
N LYS A 447 31.32 -1.00 11.75
CA LYS A 447 32.01 0.06 12.49
C LYS A 447 31.58 1.45 12.03
N ILE A 448 31.58 1.72 10.73
CA ILE A 448 31.20 3.03 10.20
C ILE A 448 29.70 3.27 10.43
N GLU A 449 28.83 2.26 10.29
CA GLU A 449 27.40 2.37 10.59
C GLU A 449 27.21 2.86 12.04
N VAL A 450 27.81 2.17 13.02
CA VAL A 450 27.69 2.53 14.44
C VAL A 450 28.25 3.93 14.71
N ASP A 451 29.43 4.24 14.17
CA ASP A 451 30.10 5.53 14.37
C ASP A 451 29.26 6.69 13.82
N MET A 452 28.60 6.52 12.67
CA MET A 452 27.77 7.56 12.02
C MET A 452 26.35 7.64 12.59
N ARG A 453 25.64 6.50 12.63
CA ARG A 453 24.21 6.41 12.95
C ARG A 453 23.94 6.67 14.42
N GLU A 454 24.78 6.12 15.30
CA GLU A 454 24.58 6.16 16.74
C GLU A 454 25.49 7.19 17.39
N GLU A 455 26.81 7.01 17.31
CA GLU A 455 27.75 7.76 18.14
C GLU A 455 27.82 9.24 17.76
N LEU A 456 28.07 9.56 16.48
CA LEU A 456 28.24 10.94 16.03
C LEU A 456 26.96 11.76 16.23
N ARG A 457 25.82 11.20 15.87
CA ARG A 457 24.50 11.84 16.03
C ARG A 457 24.19 12.08 17.51
N PHE A 458 24.44 11.09 18.37
CA PHE A 458 24.28 11.24 19.82
C PHE A 458 25.19 12.32 20.40
N MET A 459 26.46 12.41 19.95
CA MET A 459 27.40 13.42 20.41
C MET A 459 26.95 14.85 20.08
N ILE A 460 26.46 15.08 18.87
CA ILE A 460 25.94 16.38 18.43
C ILE A 460 24.69 16.76 19.23
N GLN A 461 23.73 15.85 19.38
CA GLN A 461 22.50 16.09 20.15
C GLN A 461 22.75 16.31 21.64
N SER A 462 23.75 15.62 22.21
CA SER A 462 24.14 15.74 23.61
C SER A 462 25.02 16.95 23.91
N GLY A 463 25.34 17.77 22.89
CA GLY A 463 26.16 18.97 23.05
C GLY A 463 27.60 18.67 23.43
N ALA A 464 28.19 17.59 22.89
CA ALA A 464 29.60 17.29 23.08
C ALA A 464 30.50 18.45 22.63
N SER A 465 31.71 18.56 23.20
CA SER A 465 32.64 19.64 22.81
C SER A 465 33.00 19.56 21.32
N PRO A 466 33.18 20.69 20.61
CA PRO A 466 33.55 20.68 19.19
C PRO A 466 34.78 19.82 18.88
N ASP A 467 35.81 19.85 19.74
CA ASP A 467 37.01 19.03 19.56
C ASP A 467 36.72 17.51 19.62
N ALA A 468 35.70 17.09 20.39
CA ALA A 468 35.31 15.68 20.47
C ALA A 468 34.52 15.25 19.22
N VAL A 469 33.61 16.09 18.74
CA VAL A 469 32.85 15.84 17.50
C VAL A 469 33.81 15.80 16.31
N ASP A 470 34.80 16.69 16.26
CA ASP A 470 35.82 16.68 15.21
C ASP A 470 36.61 15.37 15.18
N VAL A 471 36.98 14.85 16.35
CA VAL A 471 37.70 13.58 16.46
C VAL A 471 36.83 12.42 15.98
N GLN A 472 35.54 12.38 16.34
CA GLN A 472 34.63 11.34 15.84
C GLN A 472 34.52 11.38 14.32
N ILE A 473 34.31 12.57 13.75
CA ILE A 473 34.23 12.73 12.30
C ILE A 473 35.56 12.34 11.64
N ASP A 474 36.70 12.72 12.20
CA ASP A 474 38.01 12.34 11.64
C ASP A 474 38.25 10.83 11.65
N MET A 475 37.71 10.10 12.64
CA MET A 475 37.76 8.63 12.65
C MET A 475 36.92 8.04 11.51
N ILE A 476 35.67 8.51 11.37
CA ILE A 476 34.77 8.08 10.28
C ILE A 476 35.40 8.35 8.91
N LEU A 477 35.99 9.53 8.69
CA LEU A 477 36.66 9.88 7.43
C LEU A 477 37.85 8.95 7.11
N VAL A 478 38.56 8.48 8.13
CA VAL A 478 39.65 7.50 7.95
C VAL A 478 39.10 6.14 7.54
N ASP A 479 38.01 5.70 8.17
CA ASP A 479 37.37 4.43 7.84
C ASP A 479 36.73 4.46 6.45
N LEU A 480 36.08 5.56 6.07
CA LEU A 480 35.57 5.81 4.71
C LEU A 480 36.71 5.83 3.68
N SER A 481 37.88 6.38 4.04
CA SER A 481 39.06 6.30 3.20
C SER A 481 39.55 4.86 3.03
N GLN A 482 39.44 4.01 4.05
CA GLN A 482 39.72 2.58 3.95
C GLN A 482 38.66 1.88 3.08
N ALA A 483 37.37 2.21 3.26
CA ALA A 483 36.28 1.69 2.46
C ALA A 483 36.52 1.90 0.96
N LYS A 484 36.92 3.11 0.55
CA LYS A 484 37.29 3.41 -0.85
C LYS A 484 38.41 2.54 -1.43
N THR A 485 39.26 1.94 -0.58
CA THR A 485 40.36 1.09 -1.05
C THR A 485 39.97 -0.38 -1.21
N VAL A 486 38.90 -0.80 -0.55
CA VAL A 486 38.45 -2.20 -0.54
C VAL A 486 37.19 -2.40 -1.37
N VAL A 487 36.33 -1.40 -1.46
CA VAL A 487 35.13 -1.42 -2.31
C VAL A 487 35.58 -1.39 -3.78
N PRO A 488 35.25 -2.42 -4.57
CA PRO A 488 35.63 -2.45 -5.97
C PRO A 488 34.79 -1.44 -6.79
N GLU A 489 35.42 -0.78 -7.77
CA GLU A 489 34.66 -0.14 -8.85
C GLU A 489 33.84 -1.24 -9.54
N PHE A 490 32.51 -1.21 -9.40
CA PHE A 490 31.57 -2.24 -9.86
C PHE A 490 31.69 -2.56 -11.38
N GLY A 491 32.42 -1.76 -12.16
CA GLY A 491 32.61 -1.91 -13.61
C GLY A 491 33.47 -3.09 -14.07
N SER A 492 34.26 -3.74 -13.20
CA SER A 492 35.24 -4.75 -13.66
C SER A 492 34.73 -6.20 -13.65
N ILE A 493 33.79 -6.54 -12.75
CA ILE A 493 33.36 -7.94 -12.52
C ILE A 493 32.04 -8.22 -13.25
N ALA A 494 31.10 -7.27 -13.27
CA ALA A 494 29.79 -7.42 -13.93
C ALA A 494 29.91 -7.65 -15.45
N LEU A 495 30.82 -6.95 -16.13
CA LEU A 495 31.08 -7.10 -17.57
C LEU A 495 31.64 -8.48 -17.96
N LEU A 496 32.33 -9.16 -17.03
CA LEU A 496 32.95 -10.46 -17.28
C LEU A 496 31.95 -11.62 -17.06
N VAL A 497 30.99 -11.45 -16.15
CA VAL A 497 29.90 -12.41 -15.90
C VAL A 497 28.81 -12.32 -16.98
N LEU A 498 28.42 -11.11 -17.42
CA LEU A 498 27.42 -10.91 -18.48
C LEU A 498 27.84 -11.58 -19.81
N PHE A 499 29.15 -11.55 -20.14
CA PHE A 499 29.65 -12.12 -21.40
C PHE A 499 29.63 -13.66 -21.42
N VAL A 500 29.72 -14.31 -20.25
CA VAL A 500 29.68 -15.78 -20.12
C VAL A 500 28.24 -16.29 -20.08
N ALA A 501 27.31 -15.54 -19.51
CA ALA A 501 25.89 -15.88 -19.47
C ALA A 501 25.20 -15.76 -20.86
N ILE A 502 25.44 -14.67 -21.59
CA ILE A 502 24.83 -14.44 -22.91
C ILE A 502 25.27 -15.51 -23.93
N THR A 503 26.54 -15.94 -23.89
CA THR A 503 27.05 -16.97 -24.80
C THR A 503 26.52 -18.37 -24.48
N SER A 504 26.16 -18.64 -23.22
CA SER A 504 25.63 -19.93 -22.78
C SER A 504 24.15 -20.12 -23.13
N ILE A 505 23.34 -19.05 -23.07
CA ILE A 505 21.90 -19.08 -23.35
C ILE A 505 21.60 -19.17 -24.86
N VAL A 506 22.38 -18.50 -25.72
CA VAL A 506 22.19 -18.53 -27.19
C VAL A 506 22.48 -19.92 -27.80
N ILE A 507 23.25 -20.77 -27.11
CA ILE A 507 23.54 -22.14 -27.57
C ILE A 507 22.41 -23.12 -27.22
N LEU A 508 21.63 -22.85 -26.16
CA LEU A 508 20.51 -23.69 -25.74
C LEU A 508 19.22 -23.42 -26.53
N SER A 509 18.92 -22.15 -26.87
CA SER A 509 17.72 -21.77 -27.62
C SER A 509 17.73 -22.19 -29.11
N ARG A 510 18.91 -22.43 -29.70
CA ARG A 510 19.01 -22.98 -31.07
C ARG A 510 18.86 -24.50 -31.15
N LYS A 511 18.98 -25.24 -30.04
CA LYS A 511 18.89 -26.71 -30.07
C LYS A 511 17.45 -27.21 -29.95
N SER A 512 16.56 -26.46 -29.30
CA SER A 512 15.13 -26.78 -29.18
C SER A 512 14.34 -26.56 -30.47
N SER A 513 14.63 -25.48 -31.21
CA SER A 513 13.95 -25.19 -32.50
C SER A 513 14.36 -26.13 -33.65
N LEU A 514 15.50 -26.81 -33.56
CA LEU A 514 15.94 -27.79 -34.57
C LEU A 514 15.39 -29.21 -34.33
N LEU A 515 14.84 -29.50 -33.14
CA LEU A 515 14.29 -30.83 -32.81
C LEU A 515 12.79 -30.96 -33.14
N SER A 516 12.06 -29.86 -33.30
CA SER A 516 10.63 -29.86 -33.66
C SER A 516 10.36 -29.97 -35.17
N LEU A 517 11.38 -29.86 -36.02
CA LEU A 517 11.25 -29.88 -37.48
C LEU A 517 11.51 -31.25 -38.15
N ASN A 518 11.76 -32.32 -37.37
CA ASN A 518 12.11 -33.64 -37.90
C ASN A 518 11.15 -34.79 -37.50
N ARG A 519 9.86 -34.47 -37.32
CA ARG A 519 8.78 -35.49 -37.31
C ARG A 519 7.55 -34.99 -38.05
N ILE A 520 7.57 -35.12 -39.37
CA ILE A 520 6.39 -35.34 -40.22
C ILE A 520 6.71 -36.53 -41.12
#